data_AF-E1IG19-F1
#
_entry.id   AF-E1IG19-F1
#
_cell.length_a   1.000
_cell.length_b   1.000
_cell.length_c   1.000
_cell.angle_alpha   90.00
_cell.angle_beta   90.00
_cell.angle_gamma   90.00
#
_symmetry.space_group_name_H-M   'P 1'
#
loop_
_entity.id
_entity.type
_entity.pdbx_description
1 polymer ?
#
loop_
_entity_poly.entity_id
_entity_poly.type
_entity_poly.pdbx_seq_one_letter_code
_entity_poly.pdbx_strand_id
1 'polypeptide(L)'
;MARNVGKAPSKQIDAEAYWKANLKIIVILLTIWFVVSYVPVLLVNQLNQITFLTGFPFGYYMGSQGSLIVFVIEIFFYAWWMGKLDRQFGLHED
;
A
#
# COMPACT_ATOMS: atom_id res chain seq x y z
N MET A 1 -41.74 -17.48 -30.75
CA MET A 1 -41.63 -16.15 -30.11
C MET A 1 -40.41 -16.18 -29.19
N ALA A 2 -39.21 -15.97 -29.74
CA ALA A 2 -37.96 -15.96 -28.98
C ALA A 2 -37.74 -14.55 -28.42
N ARG A 3 -37.64 -14.41 -27.09
CA ARG A 3 -37.31 -13.13 -26.46
C ARG A 3 -35.84 -12.82 -26.78
N ASN A 4 -35.62 -11.80 -27.61
CA ASN A 4 -34.33 -11.12 -27.68
C ASN A 4 -34.09 -10.46 -26.33
N VAL A 5 -33.36 -11.15 -25.46
CA VAL A 5 -32.80 -10.54 -24.25
C VAL A 5 -31.65 -9.67 -24.75
N GLY A 6 -31.94 -8.39 -24.97
CA GLY A 6 -30.92 -7.38 -25.23
C GLY A 6 -29.92 -7.44 -24.08
N LYS A 7 -28.73 -7.97 -24.36
CA LYS A 7 -27.60 -7.96 -23.43
C LYS A 7 -27.34 -6.48 -23.14
N ALA A 8 -27.67 -6.02 -21.92
CA ALA A 8 -27.27 -4.69 -21.48
C ALA A 8 -25.77 -4.54 -21.76
N PRO A 9 -25.29 -3.37 -22.24
CA PRO A 9 -23.88 -3.19 -22.46
C PRO A 9 -23.18 -3.40 -21.12
N SER A 10 -22.50 -4.55 -20.98
CA SER A 10 -21.65 -4.80 -19.83
C SER A 10 -20.62 -3.69 -19.85
N LYS A 11 -20.66 -2.79 -18.86
CA LYS A 11 -19.64 -1.78 -18.63
C LYS A 11 -18.30 -2.49 -18.71
N GLN A 12 -17.58 -2.33 -19.82
CA GLN A 12 -16.33 -3.04 -20.06
C GLN A 12 -15.31 -2.41 -19.12
N ILE A 13 -15.16 -3.01 -17.94
CA ILE A 13 -14.10 -2.64 -17.02
C ILE A 13 -12.82 -3.06 -17.71
N ASP A 14 -11.95 -2.08 -17.97
CA ASP A 14 -10.61 -2.34 -18.46
C ASP A 14 -9.82 -3.04 -17.34
N ALA A 15 -9.95 -4.36 -17.30
CA ALA A 15 -9.31 -5.22 -16.31
C ALA A 15 -7.78 -5.11 -16.37
N GLU A 16 -7.22 -4.81 -17.55
CA GLU A 16 -5.79 -4.62 -17.72
C GLU A 16 -5.33 -3.30 -17.08
N ALA A 17 -6.08 -2.21 -17.27
CA ALA A 17 -5.81 -0.93 -16.63
C ALA A 17 -5.98 -1.01 -15.10
N TYR A 18 -7.01 -1.69 -14.60
CA TYR A 18 -7.22 -1.93 -13.18
C TYR A 18 -6.06 -2.71 -12.55
N TRP A 19 -5.66 -3.81 -13.19
CA TRP A 19 -4.54 -4.65 -12.74
C TRP A 19 -3.23 -3.87 -12.70
N LYS A 20 -2.91 -3.10 -13.76
CA LYS A 20 -1.72 -2.23 -13.80
C LYS A 20 -1.73 -1.18 -12.68
N ALA A 21 -2.89 -0.60 -12.38
CA ALA A 21 -3.02 0.38 -11.30
C ALA A 21 -2.79 -0.26 -9.91
N ASN A 22 -3.30 -1.47 -9.69
CA ASN A 22 -3.05 -2.21 -8.46
C ASN A 22 -1.58 -2.64 -8.33
N LEU A 23 -0.98 -3.16 -9.40
CA LEU A 23 0.45 -3.50 -9.40
C LEU A 23 1.34 -2.29 -9.09
N LYS A 24 1.01 -1.11 -9.61
CA LYS A 24 1.75 0.12 -9.31
C LYS A 24 1.74 0.43 -7.82
N ILE A 25 0.60 0.29 -7.13
CA ILE A 25 0.55 0.56 -5.68
C ILE A 25 1.33 -0.49 -4.89
N ILE A 26 1.22 -1.76 -5.26
CA ILE A 26 1.96 -2.86 -4.62
C ILE A 26 3.47 -2.62 -4.72
N VAL A 27 3.98 -2.24 -5.91
CA VAL A 27 5.41 -1.93 -6.10
C VAL A 27 5.86 -0.75 -5.24
N ILE A 28 5.04 0.29 -5.11
CA ILE A 28 5.34 1.45 -4.25
C ILE A 28 5.42 1.00 -2.79
N LEU A 29 4.44 0.23 -2.32
CA LEU A 29 4.42 -0.28 -0.94
C LEU A 29 5.62 -1.17 -0.65
N LEU A 30 5.96 -2.11 -1.54
CA LEU A 30 7.15 -2.95 -1.40
C LEU A 30 8.44 -2.13 -1.36
N THR A 31 8.49 -1.02 -2.12
CA THR A 31 9.64 -0.10 -2.09
C THR A 31 9.75 0.61 -0.74
N ILE A 32 8.63 1.11 -0.20
CA ILE A 32 8.60 1.75 1.12
C ILE A 32 9.02 0.74 2.20
N TRP A 33 8.44 -0.44 2.19
CA TRP A 33 8.76 -1.53 3.10
C TRP A 33 10.25 -1.89 3.05
N PHE A 34 10.83 -1.98 1.85
CA PHE A 34 12.26 -2.22 1.67
C PHE A 34 13.10 -1.10 2.28
N VAL A 35 12.79 0.16 1.96
CA VAL A 35 13.50 1.32 2.52
C VAL A 35 13.45 1.30 4.04
N VAL A 36 12.28 1.05 4.63
CA VAL A 36 12.07 1.03 6.08
C VAL A 36 12.77 -0.14 6.76
N SER A 37 12.89 -1.28 6.08
CA SER A 37 13.58 -2.46 6.63
C SER A 37 15.10 -2.34 6.55
N TYR A 38 15.64 -1.77 5.47
CA TYR A 38 17.09 -1.79 5.21
C TYR A 38 17.81 -0.49 5.60
N VAL A 39 17.20 0.69 5.42
CA VAL A 39 17.85 1.98 5.71
C VAL A 39 18.21 2.13 7.20
N PRO A 40 17.34 1.77 8.17
CA PRO A 40 17.68 1.90 9.59
C PRO A 40 18.83 0.98 10.02
N VAL A 41 18.98 -0.17 9.36
CA VAL A 41 20.05 -1.13 9.64
C VAL A 41 21.40 -0.63 9.10
N LEU A 42 21.41 -0.08 7.88
CA LEU A 42 22.62 0.46 7.26
C LEU A 42 23.15 1.70 8.00
N LEU A 43 22.24 2.53 8.51
CA LEU A 43 22.57 3.77 9.20
C LEU A 43 22.46 3.63 10.73
N VAL A 44 22.47 2.41 11.27
CA VAL A 44 22.24 2.17 12.69
C VAL A 44 23.22 2.96 13.58
N ASN A 45 24.47 3.11 13.16
CA ASN A 45 25.49 3.84 13.91
C ASN A 45 25.23 5.36 13.93
N GLN A 46 24.76 5.94 12.84
CA GLN A 46 24.41 7.35 12.73
C GLN A 46 23.06 7.64 13.41
N LEU A 47 22.08 6.75 13.24
CA LEU A 47 20.75 6.86 13.82
C LEU A 47 20.76 6.66 15.33
N ASN A 48 21.68 5.84 15.86
CA ASN A 48 21.84 5.67 17.30
C ASN A 48 22.47 6.90 17.99
N GLN A 49 23.06 7.84 17.25
CA GLN A 49 23.46 9.15 17.79
C GLN A 49 22.27 10.08 18.01
N ILE A 50 21.16 9.81 17.32
CA ILE A 50 19.90 10.53 17.48
C ILE A 50 19.07 9.77 18.51
N THR A 51 19.13 10.24 19.75
CA THR A 51 18.33 9.71 20.85
C THR A 51 16.97 10.39 20.83
N PHE A 52 15.90 9.64 20.59
CA PHE A 52 14.54 10.18 20.62
C PHE A 52 14.01 10.14 22.06
N LEU A 53 13.50 11.27 22.56
CA LEU A 53 12.60 11.58 23.71
C LEU A 53 12.61 10.74 25.02
N THR A 54 13.05 9.49 25.04
CA THR A 54 13.04 8.56 26.19
C THR A 54 14.37 7.85 26.46
N GLY A 55 15.45 8.22 25.75
CA GLY A 55 16.79 7.63 25.95
C GLY A 55 17.07 6.38 25.10
N PHE A 56 16.14 5.99 24.22
CA PHE A 56 16.34 4.87 23.30
C PHE A 56 16.99 5.33 21.97
N PRO A 57 17.98 4.57 21.44
CA PRO A 57 18.56 4.85 20.13
C PRO A 57 17.51 4.71 19.03
N PHE A 58 17.39 5.68 18.13
CA PHE A 58 16.38 5.64 17.06
C PHE A 58 16.52 4.40 16.16
N GLY A 59 17.76 3.98 15.85
CA GLY A 59 18.01 2.75 15.10
C GLY A 59 17.45 1.50 15.79
N TYR A 60 17.56 1.42 17.12
CA TYR A 60 17.00 0.33 17.91
C TYR A 60 15.47 0.34 17.92
N TYR A 61 14.85 1.52 18.00
CA TYR A 61 13.39 1.67 17.91
C TYR A 61 12.85 1.23 16.54
N MET A 62 13.53 1.62 15.46
CA MET A 62 13.16 1.23 14.11
C MET A 62 13.23 -0.28 13.89
N GLY A 63 14.27 -0.93 14.42
CA GLY A 63 14.43 -2.38 14.33
C GLY A 63 13.47 -3.19 15.21
N SER A 64 12.95 -2.61 16.30
CA SER A 64 12.09 -3.32 17.26
C SER A 64 10.59 -3.12 17.00
N GLN A 65 10.14 -1.87 16.78
CA GLN A 65 8.72 -1.55 16.61
C GLN A 65 8.43 -0.65 15.41
N GLY A 66 9.39 0.15 14.96
CA GLY A 66 9.19 1.08 13.85
C GLY A 66 8.79 0.40 12.54
N SER A 67 9.45 -0.71 12.19
CA SER A 67 9.08 -1.49 10.99
C SER A 67 7.66 -2.06 11.06
N LEU A 68 7.23 -2.52 12.24
CA LEU A 68 5.90 -3.08 12.45
C LEU A 68 4.81 -2.00 12.37
N ILE A 69 5.06 -0.80 12.90
CA ILE A 69 4.15 0.35 12.77
C ILE A 69 3.99 0.74 11.29
N VAL A 70 5.10 0.81 10.54
CA VAL A 70 5.05 1.13 9.11
C VAL A 70 4.26 0.08 8.34
N PHE A 71 4.46 -1.20 8.64
CA PHE A 71 3.72 -2.28 8.01
C PHE A 71 2.19 -2.14 8.21
N VAL A 72 1.76 -1.79 9.42
CA VAL A 72 0.33 -1.52 9.68
C VAL A 72 -0.18 -0.32 8.88
N ILE A 73 0.61 0.76 8.79
CA ILE A 73 0.28 1.94 7.99
C ILE A 73 0.14 1.58 6.50
N GLU A 74 1.03 0.75 5.97
CA GLU A 74 0.97 0.27 4.58
C GLU A 74 -0.33 -0.49 4.29
N ILE A 75 -0.77 -1.35 5.20
CA ILE A 75 -2.03 -2.09 5.06
C ILE A 75 -3.22 -1.13 5.01
N PHE A 76 -3.32 -0.18 5.94
CA PHE A 76 -4.42 0.79 5.94
C PHE A 76 -4.41 1.67 4.69
N PHE A 77 -3.22 2.10 4.27
CA PHE A 77 -3.06 2.89 3.06
C PHE A 77 -3.49 2.10 1.81
N TYR A 78 -3.08 0.84 1.69
CA TYR A 78 -3.51 -0.05 0.61
C TYR A 78 -5.03 -0.22 0.59
N ALA A 79 -5.65 -0.50 1.75
CA ALA A 79 -7.10 -0.68 1.85
C ALA A 79 -7.86 0.58 1.42
N TRP A 80 -7.40 1.76 1.87
CA TRP A 80 -7.97 3.03 1.44
C TRP A 80 -7.78 3.29 -0.06
N TRP A 81 -6.60 2.97 -0.59
CA TRP A 81 -6.29 3.13 -2.02
C TRP A 81 -7.15 2.22 -2.90
N MET A 82 -7.34 0.96 -2.50
CA MET A 82 -8.23 0.03 -3.19
C MET A 82 -9.66 0.56 -3.24
N GLY A 83 -10.19 1.08 -2.12
CA GLY A 83 -11.51 1.71 -2.11
C GLY A 83 -11.60 2.90 -3.08
N LYS A 84 -10.54 3.70 -3.21
CA LYS A 84 -10.46 4.80 -4.20
C LYS A 84 -10.35 4.28 -5.63
N LEU A 85 -9.58 3.22 -5.87
CA LEU A 85 -9.41 2.59 -7.17
C LEU A 85 -10.74 2.02 -7.67
N ASP A 86 -11.46 1.30 -6.81
CA ASP A 86 -12.77 0.74 -7.12
C ASP A 86 -13.77 1.85 -7.51
N ARG A 87 -13.70 3.04 -6.87
CA ARG A 87 -14.53 4.20 -7.26
C ARG A 87 -14.19 4.71 -8.65
N GLN A 88 -12.91 4.76 -9.01
CA GLN A 88 -12.46 5.24 -10.33
C GLN A 88 -12.90 4.32 -11.46
N PHE A 89 -12.88 3.01 -11.23
CA PHE A 89 -13.35 2.02 -12.20
C PHE A 89 -14.86 1.78 -12.12
N GLY A 90 -15.54 2.44 -11.18
CA GLY A 90 -16.98 2.36 -10.96
C GLY A 90 -17.44 0.92 -10.69
N LEU A 91 -16.64 0.22 -9.89
CA LEU A 91 -16.87 -1.12 -9.30
C LEU A 91 -17.66 -1.05 -7.98
N HIS A 92 -18.02 0.15 -7.52
CA HIS A 92 -19.00 0.30 -6.44
C HIS A 92 -20.37 -0.03 -7.02
N GLU A 93 -20.83 -1.25 -6.77
CA GLU A 93 -22.25 -1.58 -6.83
C GLU A 93 -22.90 -0.93 -5.59
N ASP A 94 -23.95 -0.14 -5.81
CA ASP A 94 -24.77 0.47 -4.73
C ASP A 94 -25.43 -0.59 -3.84
#